data_AF-W1NC25-F1
#
_entry.id   AF-W1NC25-F1
#
_cell.length_a   1.000
_cell.length_b   1.000
_cell.length_c   1.000
_cell.angle_alpha   90.00
_cell.angle_beta   90.00
_cell.angle_gamma   90.00
#
_symmetry.space_group_name_H-M   'P 1'
#
loop_
_entity.id
_entity.type
_entity.pdbx_description
1 polymer ?
#
loop_
_entity_poly.entity_id
_entity_poly.type
_entity_poly.pdbx_seq_one_letter_code
_entity_poly.pdbx_strand_id
1 'polypeptide(L)'
;MEHSTPKRVFLDNCILSISDTVQGAQKNHQINWGGKEHTVKISGFEGKPLPKESQPWKREQVECMPTIGRLARQDVIALSSYVETMFEGWKRPGSSSATAIGNVFNGVEFEHVEAAVERSYFFQSSLDEHVDSQSMIKFCKWLLNIDPNVLIDKVTQAKSLPSFQVANLRNVKRFSELCKGLSEKQYPDAFHLWTAEVNGADFFLTIDKKFIHVMTETNRVDLPCPPLSPSQLLNQLGIDERDPIEYMEGVFYDILGRRG
;
A
#
# COMPACT_ATOMS: atom_id res chain seq x y z
N MET A 1 -10.07 -25.33 -17.09
CA MET A 1 -9.39 -24.04 -17.22
C MET A 1 -8.01 -24.26 -16.64
N GLU A 2 -6.95 -24.02 -17.41
CA GLU A 2 -5.60 -24.05 -16.84
C GLU A 2 -5.58 -23.05 -15.68
N HIS A 3 -5.28 -23.53 -14.48
CA HIS A 3 -5.07 -22.65 -13.34
C HIS A 3 -3.73 -21.93 -13.59
N SER A 4 -3.76 -20.79 -14.29
CA SER A 4 -2.57 -19.95 -14.37
C SER A 4 -2.24 -19.50 -12.96
N THR A 5 -0.99 -19.62 -12.55
CA THR A 5 -0.52 -19.11 -11.26
C THR A 5 -0.95 -17.64 -11.10
N PRO A 6 -1.55 -17.25 -9.96
CA PRO A 6 -1.96 -15.88 -9.72
C PRO A 6 -0.79 -14.92 -9.92
N LYS A 7 -1.04 -13.76 -10.53
CA LYS A 7 -0.01 -12.72 -10.67
C LYS A 7 0.26 -12.09 -9.31
N ARG A 8 1.53 -12.04 -8.90
CA ARG A 8 1.95 -11.51 -7.59
C ARG A 8 2.04 -9.99 -7.67
N VAL A 9 1.21 -9.29 -6.90
CA VAL A 9 1.12 -7.84 -6.90
C VAL A 9 1.49 -7.32 -5.52
N PHE A 10 2.59 -6.59 -5.44
CA PHE A 10 3.00 -5.94 -4.20
C PHE A 10 2.31 -4.58 -4.06
N LEU A 11 1.72 -4.32 -2.90
CA LEU A 11 1.01 -3.07 -2.63
C LEU A 11 1.90 -2.03 -1.96
N ASP A 12 1.93 -0.85 -2.57
CA ASP A 12 2.38 0.36 -1.90
C ASP A 12 1.35 0.85 -0.87
N ASN A 13 1.81 1.59 0.15
CA ASN A 13 0.95 2.13 1.20
C ASN A 13 -0.12 3.10 0.66
N CYS A 14 0.19 3.82 -0.42
CA CYS A 14 -0.79 4.70 -1.06
C CYS A 14 -2.00 3.94 -1.61
N ILE A 15 -1.84 2.66 -2.02
CA ILE A 15 -2.94 1.78 -2.46
C ILE A 15 -3.84 1.41 -1.29
N LEU A 16 -3.25 1.00 -0.16
CA LEU A 16 -3.99 0.71 1.06
C LEU A 16 -4.77 1.92 1.57
N SER A 17 -4.45 3.14 1.14
CA SER A 17 -5.15 4.36 1.51
C SER A 17 -6.41 4.60 0.69
N ILE A 18 -6.35 4.26 -0.60
CA ILE A 18 -7.48 4.41 -1.52
C ILE A 18 -8.36 3.16 -1.58
N SER A 19 -7.98 2.07 -0.91
CA SER A 19 -8.79 0.86 -0.77
C SER A 19 -9.97 1.02 0.19
N ASP A 20 -9.89 1.95 1.14
CA ASP A 20 -11.01 2.28 2.03
C ASP A 20 -11.92 3.31 1.37
N THR A 21 -13.12 2.89 0.99
CA THR A 21 -14.11 3.70 0.28
C THR A 21 -15.10 4.43 1.19
N VAL A 22 -15.02 4.23 2.52
CA VAL A 22 -15.87 4.89 3.51
C VAL A 22 -15.07 5.62 4.59
N GLN A 23 -15.71 6.58 5.24
CA GLN A 23 -15.19 7.30 6.41
C GLN A 23 -16.20 7.27 7.55
N GLY A 24 -15.74 7.38 8.79
CA GLY A 24 -16.61 7.41 9.97
C GLY A 24 -17.54 8.63 9.95
N ALA A 25 -18.82 8.41 10.23
CA ALA A 25 -19.87 9.43 10.23
C ALA A 25 -20.79 9.31 11.44
N GLN A 26 -21.48 10.40 11.78
CA GLN A 26 -22.53 10.43 12.80
C GLN A 26 -23.79 11.05 12.23
N LYS A 27 -24.94 10.42 12.49
CA LYS A 27 -26.25 10.93 12.07
C LYS A 27 -27.14 11.10 13.31
N ASN A 28 -27.91 12.18 13.33
CA ASN A 28 -28.96 12.36 14.34
C ASN A 28 -30.14 11.47 13.97
N HIS A 29 -30.63 10.67 14.91
CA HIS A 29 -31.78 9.80 14.75
C HIS A 29 -32.80 10.10 15.84
N GLN A 30 -34.07 10.22 15.47
CA GLN A 30 -35.16 10.39 16.44
C GLN A 30 -35.64 9.02 16.88
N ILE A 31 -35.66 8.79 18.19
CA ILE A 31 -36.24 7.59 18.79
C ILE A 31 -37.37 7.99 19.74
N ASN A 32 -38.43 7.19 19.77
CA ASN A 32 -39.45 7.29 20.80
C ASN A 32 -39.10 6.32 21.93
N TRP A 33 -38.82 6.87 23.11
CA TRP A 33 -38.49 6.08 24.29
C TRP A 33 -39.24 6.63 25.50
N GLY A 34 -39.97 5.75 26.20
CA GLY A 34 -40.79 6.17 27.35
C GLY A 34 -41.91 7.16 27.00
N GLY A 35 -42.40 7.15 25.75
CA GLY A 35 -43.46 8.07 25.29
C GLY A 35 -42.97 9.49 25.00
N LYS A 36 -41.66 9.71 24.95
CA LYS A 36 -41.03 10.99 24.59
C LYS A 36 -40.12 10.81 23.37
N GLU A 37 -40.05 11.85 22.54
CA GLU A 37 -39.09 11.90 21.45
C GLU A 37 -37.71 12.29 21.99
N HIS A 38 -36.70 11.52 21.59
CA HIS A 38 -35.31 11.77 21.92
C HIS A 38 -34.48 11.78 20.64
N THR A 39 -33.62 12.78 20.51
CA THR A 39 -32.60 12.80 19.46
C THR A 39 -31.33 12.14 19.97
N VAL A 40 -30.96 11.03 19.35
CA VAL A 40 -29.71 10.32 19.65
C VAL A 40 -28.76 10.43 18.46
N LYS A 41 -27.46 10.44 18.73
CA LYS A 41 -26.44 10.35 17.68
C LYS A 41 -26.09 8.88 17.47
N ILE A 42 -26.29 8.40 16.25
CA ILE A 42 -25.85 7.07 15.83
C ILE A 42 -24.53 7.20 15.07
N SER A 43 -23.57 6.36 15.42
CA SER A 43 -22.31 6.22 14.68
C SER A 43 -22.51 5.26 13.52
N GLY A 44 -21.83 5.53 12.40
CA GLY A 44 -21.85 4.70 11.20
C GLY A 44 -20.76 5.16 10.24
N PHE A 45 -21.01 4.99 8.95
CA PHE A 45 -20.09 5.30 7.87
C PHE A 45 -20.76 6.16 6.80
N GLU A 46 -19.96 6.87 6.03
CA GLU A 46 -20.37 7.58 4.82
C GLU A 46 -19.37 7.25 3.71
N GLY A 47 -19.83 7.15 2.45
CA GLY A 47 -18.92 7.00 1.32
C GLY A 47 -17.92 8.16 1.25
N LYS A 48 -16.64 7.87 1.08
CA LYS A 48 -15.60 8.89 0.91
C LYS A 48 -15.87 9.67 -0.38
N PRO A 49 -15.65 10.99 -0.37
CA PRO A 49 -15.74 11.78 -1.57
C PRO A 49 -14.71 11.30 -2.59
N LEU A 50 -15.14 11.20 -3.85
CA LEU A 50 -14.20 10.90 -4.92
C LEU A 50 -13.22 12.06 -5.11
N PRO A 51 -12.00 11.79 -5.65
CA PRO A 51 -11.13 12.85 -6.10
C PRO A 51 -11.88 13.82 -7.02
N LYS A 52 -11.62 15.12 -6.85
CA LYS A 52 -12.31 16.19 -7.60
C LYS A 52 -12.19 15.99 -9.11
N GLU A 53 -13.14 16.55 -9.87
CA GLU A 53 -13.11 16.58 -11.34
C GLU A 53 -11.78 17.10 -11.92
N SER A 54 -11.10 18.01 -11.21
CA SER A 54 -9.79 18.54 -11.60
C SER A 54 -8.62 17.56 -11.44
N GLN A 55 -8.86 16.38 -10.87
CA GLN A 55 -7.88 15.30 -10.66
C GLN A 55 -8.36 14.00 -11.33
N PRO A 56 -8.67 14.01 -12.64
CA PRO A 56 -9.32 12.88 -13.31
C PRO A 56 -8.49 11.59 -13.24
N TRP A 57 -7.16 11.71 -13.34
CA TRP A 57 -6.26 10.57 -13.23
C TRP A 57 -6.35 9.87 -11.86
N LYS A 58 -6.44 10.64 -10.77
CA LYS A 58 -6.54 10.08 -9.41
C LYS A 58 -7.90 9.45 -9.17
N ARG A 59 -8.97 10.08 -9.67
CA ARG A 59 -10.32 9.51 -9.63
C ARG A 59 -10.35 8.15 -10.33
N GLU A 60 -9.79 8.06 -11.53
CA GLU A 60 -9.73 6.81 -12.28
C GLU A 60 -9.07 5.68 -11.46
N GLN A 61 -7.99 5.97 -10.74
CA GLN A 61 -7.31 4.95 -9.92
C GLN A 61 -8.19 4.45 -8.77
N VAL A 62 -8.95 5.34 -8.12
CA VAL A 62 -9.91 4.96 -7.06
C VAL A 62 -11.04 4.10 -7.63
N GLU A 63 -11.56 4.46 -8.81
CA GLU A 63 -12.63 3.71 -9.49
C GLU A 63 -12.20 2.31 -9.93
N CYS A 64 -10.90 2.06 -10.11
CA CYS A 64 -10.38 0.72 -10.43
C CYS A 64 -10.31 -0.20 -9.20
N MET A 65 -10.32 0.34 -7.98
CA MET A 65 -10.07 -0.43 -6.75
C MET A 65 -11.09 -1.54 -6.47
N PRO A 66 -12.41 -1.34 -6.67
CA PRO A 66 -13.39 -2.43 -6.51
C PRO A 66 -13.07 -3.65 -7.40
N THR A 67 -12.65 -3.40 -8.65
CA THR A 67 -12.23 -4.43 -9.60
C THR A 67 -11.00 -5.18 -9.11
N ILE A 68 -9.98 -4.47 -8.63
CA ILE A 68 -8.76 -5.09 -8.08
C ILE A 68 -9.12 -5.97 -6.87
N GLY A 69 -10.00 -5.49 -5.98
CA GLY A 69 -10.50 -6.27 -4.86
C GLY A 69 -11.22 -7.56 -5.30
N ARG A 70 -12.04 -7.50 -6.35
CA ARG A 70 -12.65 -8.69 -6.94
C ARG A 70 -11.62 -9.67 -7.51
N LEU A 71 -10.65 -9.19 -8.29
CA LEU A 71 -9.62 -10.04 -8.89
C LEU A 71 -8.78 -10.75 -7.82
N ALA A 72 -8.47 -10.08 -6.72
CA ALA A 72 -7.77 -10.68 -5.59
C ALA A 72 -8.61 -11.76 -4.90
N ARG A 73 -9.91 -11.52 -4.65
CA ARG A 73 -10.83 -12.54 -4.10
C ARG A 73 -11.05 -13.74 -5.02
N GLN A 74 -10.76 -13.60 -6.31
CA GLN A 74 -10.89 -14.64 -7.33
C GLN A 74 -9.55 -15.35 -7.62
N ASP A 75 -8.51 -15.07 -6.83
CA ASP A 75 -7.16 -15.61 -7.01
C ASP A 75 -6.57 -15.35 -8.42
N VAL A 76 -7.02 -14.29 -9.10
CA VAL A 76 -6.40 -13.84 -10.37
C VAL A 76 -5.08 -13.12 -10.08
N ILE A 77 -5.07 -12.37 -8.98
CA ILE A 77 -3.87 -11.72 -8.44
C ILE A 77 -3.69 -12.11 -6.97
N ALA A 78 -2.44 -12.31 -6.55
CA ALA A 78 -2.07 -12.52 -5.16
C ALA A 78 -1.45 -11.23 -4.61
N LEU A 79 -2.02 -10.67 -3.55
CA LEU A 79 -1.56 -9.40 -2.99
C LEU A 79 -0.51 -9.62 -1.90
N SER A 80 0.58 -8.85 -1.95
CA SER A 80 1.58 -8.84 -0.90
C SER A 80 1.86 -7.43 -0.37
N SER A 81 2.31 -7.35 0.87
CA SER A 81 2.77 -6.11 1.52
C SER A 81 3.77 -6.45 2.62
N TYR A 82 4.37 -5.44 3.26
CA TYR A 82 5.28 -5.68 4.38
C TYR A 82 5.11 -4.65 5.50
N VAL A 83 5.84 -4.88 6.60
CA VAL A 83 5.60 -4.18 7.87
C VAL A 83 5.78 -2.66 7.78
N GLU A 84 6.74 -2.16 7.00
CA GLU A 84 6.97 -0.70 6.90
C GLU A 84 5.84 -0.01 6.12
N THR A 85 5.32 -0.62 5.04
CA THR A 85 4.11 -0.10 4.36
C THR A 85 2.89 -0.06 5.29
N MET A 86 2.78 -1.02 6.22
CA MET A 86 1.71 -1.02 7.22
C MET A 86 1.91 0.07 8.28
N PHE A 87 3.13 0.27 8.76
CA PHE A 87 3.46 1.28 9.77
C PHE A 87 3.20 2.70 9.26
N GLU A 88 3.61 3.04 8.04
CA GLU A 88 3.27 4.34 7.44
C GLU A 88 1.75 4.57 7.44
N GLY A 89 0.98 3.51 7.27
CA GLY A 89 -0.47 3.52 7.31
C GLY A 89 -1.08 3.84 8.68
N TRP A 90 -0.35 3.68 9.78
CA TRP A 90 -0.88 3.82 11.14
C TRP A 90 -1.17 5.28 11.53
N LYS A 91 -0.41 6.24 10.97
CA LYS A 91 -0.58 7.69 11.18
C LYS A 91 -1.86 8.27 10.57
N ARG A 92 -2.65 7.47 9.84
CA ARG A 92 -3.82 7.95 9.10
C ARG A 92 -5.01 8.21 10.06
N PRO A 93 -5.63 9.41 10.03
CA PRO A 93 -6.91 9.63 10.70
C PRO A 93 -7.95 8.63 10.19
N GLY A 94 -8.56 7.84 11.09
CA GLY A 94 -9.48 6.77 10.72
C GLY A 94 -8.84 5.38 10.57
N SER A 95 -7.54 5.21 10.82
CA SER A 95 -6.87 3.89 10.89
C SER A 95 -7.35 3.02 12.06
N SER A 96 -8.14 3.60 12.99
CA SER A 96 -8.63 2.98 14.23
C SER A 96 -9.96 2.25 14.09
N SER A 97 -10.37 1.88 12.88
CA SER A 97 -11.35 0.81 12.70
C SER A 97 -11.07 0.07 11.40
N ALA A 98 -10.44 -1.10 11.54
CA ALA A 98 -10.46 -2.18 10.55
C ALA A 98 -11.91 -2.69 10.42
N THR A 99 -12.81 -1.83 9.96
CA THR A 99 -14.16 -2.25 9.62
C THR A 99 -14.09 -2.82 8.21
N ALA A 100 -14.50 -4.07 8.08
CA ALA A 100 -14.71 -4.74 6.80
C ALA A 100 -15.56 -3.91 5.81
N ILE A 101 -16.41 -3.02 6.34
CA ILE A 101 -17.28 -2.13 5.58
C ILE A 101 -16.45 -1.11 4.80
N GLY A 102 -16.63 -1.10 3.48
CA GLY A 102 -16.03 -0.15 2.56
C GLY A 102 -14.56 -0.40 2.21
N ASN A 103 -13.89 -1.40 2.80
CA ASN A 103 -12.55 -1.80 2.35
C ASN A 103 -12.67 -2.75 1.15
N VAL A 104 -12.12 -2.38 -0.02
CA VAL A 104 -12.23 -3.21 -1.24
C VAL A 104 -11.51 -4.57 -1.13
N PHE A 105 -10.57 -4.68 -0.19
CA PHE A 105 -9.83 -5.91 0.09
C PHE A 105 -10.42 -6.70 1.26
N ASN A 106 -11.63 -6.36 1.71
CA ASN A 106 -12.33 -7.18 2.68
C ASN A 106 -12.51 -8.62 2.15
N GLY A 107 -12.07 -9.61 2.93
CA GLY A 107 -12.07 -11.02 2.53
C GLY A 107 -10.95 -11.42 1.55
N VAL A 108 -9.94 -10.58 1.33
CA VAL A 108 -8.72 -10.93 0.59
C VAL A 108 -7.62 -11.36 1.56
N GLU A 109 -6.90 -12.43 1.22
CA GLU A 109 -5.70 -12.84 1.94
C GLU A 109 -4.48 -12.05 1.44
N PHE A 110 -3.67 -11.55 2.39
CA PHE A 110 -2.44 -10.83 2.10
C PHE A 110 -1.22 -11.67 2.46
N GLU A 111 -0.30 -11.82 1.52
CA GLU A 111 1.04 -12.33 1.82
C GLU A 111 1.85 -11.22 2.50
N HIS A 112 2.33 -11.48 3.72
CA HIS A 112 3.27 -10.58 4.39
C HIS A 112 4.69 -11.05 4.14
N VAL A 113 5.46 -10.24 3.42
CA VAL A 113 6.82 -10.58 2.98
C VAL A 113 7.89 -9.82 3.79
N GLU A 114 9.13 -10.29 3.72
CA GLU A 114 10.27 -9.65 4.39
C GLU A 114 10.73 -8.39 3.66
N ALA A 115 11.16 -7.34 4.37
CA ALA A 115 11.78 -6.18 3.75
C ALA A 115 13.08 -6.58 3.03
N ALA A 116 13.42 -5.91 1.92
CA ALA A 116 14.70 -6.14 1.23
C ALA A 116 15.88 -6.04 2.21
N VAL A 117 15.87 -4.98 3.04
CA VAL A 117 16.77 -4.85 4.19
C VAL A 117 15.99 -4.39 5.41
N GLU A 118 15.98 -5.19 6.47
CA GLU A 118 15.26 -4.90 7.71
C GLU A 118 16.00 -3.85 8.55
N ARG A 119 15.37 -2.67 8.70
CA ARG A 119 15.90 -1.51 9.43
C ARG A 119 16.26 -1.82 10.88
N SER A 120 15.46 -2.66 11.52
CA SER A 120 15.55 -3.01 12.94
C SER A 120 16.86 -3.72 13.32
N TYR A 121 17.58 -4.29 12.35
CA TYR A 121 18.91 -4.87 12.60
C TYR A 121 20.00 -3.80 12.77
N PHE A 122 19.78 -2.58 12.28
CA PHE A 122 20.81 -1.53 12.20
C PHE A 122 20.44 -0.28 12.99
N PHE A 123 19.14 -0.02 13.15
CA PHE A 123 18.62 1.14 13.86
C PHE A 123 17.79 0.67 15.04
N GLN A 124 18.21 1.07 16.24
CA GLN A 124 17.33 1.05 17.41
C GLN A 124 16.49 2.32 17.35
N SER A 125 15.19 2.18 17.17
CA SER A 125 14.25 3.30 17.21
C SER A 125 13.01 2.92 18.01
N SER A 126 12.39 3.92 18.62
CA SER A 126 11.03 3.80 19.15
C SER A 126 10.03 3.58 18.01
N LEU A 127 8.84 3.09 18.34
CA LEU A 127 7.78 2.86 17.33
C LEU A 127 7.41 4.16 16.60
N ASP A 128 7.32 5.29 17.31
CA ASP A 128 6.98 6.59 16.73
C ASP A 128 8.02 7.08 15.72
N GLU A 129 9.30 6.83 16.01
CA GLU A 129 10.41 7.11 15.09
C GLU A 129 10.45 6.13 13.91
N HIS A 130 10.06 4.87 14.11
CA HIS A 130 9.96 3.88 13.03
C HIS A 130 8.92 4.28 11.99
N VAL A 131 7.77 4.79 12.45
CA VAL A 131 6.65 5.24 11.62
C VAL A 131 6.91 6.61 10.96
N ASP A 132 8.02 7.29 11.26
CA ASP A 132 8.36 8.57 10.64
C ASP A 132 9.00 8.43 9.25
N SER A 133 8.39 9.11 8.27
CA SER A 133 8.87 9.17 6.88
C SER A 133 10.32 9.66 6.78
N GLN A 134 10.75 10.58 7.67
CA GLN A 134 12.14 11.04 7.67
C GLN A 134 13.11 9.96 8.12
N SER A 135 12.69 9.05 9.00
CA SER A 135 13.51 7.90 9.40
C SER A 135 13.73 6.93 8.25
N MET A 136 12.71 6.66 7.43
CA MET A 136 12.87 5.84 6.23
C MET A 136 13.81 6.50 5.21
N ILE A 137 13.70 7.81 4.99
CA ILE A 137 14.62 8.55 4.11
C ILE A 137 16.06 8.47 4.65
N LYS A 138 16.27 8.65 5.96
CA LYS A 138 17.60 8.50 6.60
C LYS A 138 18.16 7.09 6.40
N PHE A 139 17.33 6.06 6.55
CA PHE A 139 17.72 4.69 6.30
C PHE A 139 18.13 4.45 4.85
N CYS A 140 17.33 4.92 3.90
CA CYS A 140 17.65 4.82 2.47
C CYS A 140 18.98 5.52 2.14
N LYS A 141 19.20 6.73 2.67
CA LYS A 141 20.48 7.43 2.52
C LYS A 141 21.64 6.65 3.11
N TRP A 142 21.45 6.05 4.28
CA TRP A 142 22.46 5.19 4.88
C TRP A 142 22.79 4.00 3.97
N LEU A 143 21.78 3.28 3.46
CA LEU A 143 21.95 2.18 2.50
C LEU A 143 22.74 2.59 1.25
N LEU A 144 22.54 3.80 0.75
CA LEU A 144 23.28 4.31 -0.42
C LEU A 144 24.75 4.62 -0.16
N ASN A 145 25.17 4.71 1.11
CA ASN A 145 26.52 5.13 1.51
C ASN A 145 27.31 4.04 2.24
N ILE A 146 26.75 2.84 2.43
CA ILE A 146 27.48 1.74 3.08
C ILE A 146 28.39 0.99 2.11
N ASP A 147 29.46 0.42 2.64
CA ASP A 147 30.12 -0.74 2.04
C ASP A 147 29.46 -2.02 2.61
N PRO A 148 28.73 -2.79 1.78
CA PRO A 148 27.98 -3.94 2.27
C PRO A 148 28.88 -5.04 2.81
N ASN A 149 30.10 -5.23 2.28
CA ASN A 149 31.00 -6.29 2.74
C ASN A 149 31.52 -5.98 4.14
N VAL A 150 31.98 -4.75 4.35
CA VAL A 150 32.45 -4.29 5.66
C VAL A 150 31.33 -4.33 6.70
N LEU A 151 30.11 -3.97 6.31
CA LEU A 151 28.96 -4.01 7.20
C LEU A 151 28.60 -5.46 7.58
N ILE A 152 28.49 -6.36 6.60
CA ILE A 152 28.15 -7.76 6.83
C ILE A 152 29.19 -8.41 7.74
N ASP A 153 30.49 -8.18 7.51
CA ASP A 153 31.55 -8.71 8.36
C ASP A 153 31.43 -8.24 9.81
N LYS A 154 31.14 -6.95 10.02
CA LYS A 154 30.95 -6.39 11.37
C LYS A 154 29.70 -6.93 12.06
N VAL A 155 28.58 -6.99 11.35
CA VAL A 155 27.31 -7.41 11.95
C VAL A 155 27.30 -8.91 12.22
N THR A 156 27.82 -9.73 11.31
CA THR A 156 27.89 -11.20 11.50
C THR A 156 28.80 -11.61 12.64
N GLN A 157 29.81 -10.80 12.99
CA GLN A 157 30.61 -10.99 14.22
C GLN A 157 29.80 -10.77 15.50
N ALA A 158 28.77 -9.91 15.48
CA ALA A 158 27.97 -9.55 16.64
C ALA A 158 26.62 -10.29 16.73
N LYS A 159 26.00 -10.60 15.59
CA LYS A 159 24.67 -11.23 15.47
C LYS A 159 24.54 -11.96 14.14
N SER A 160 23.84 -13.11 14.15
CA SER A 160 23.46 -13.77 12.90
C SER A 160 22.40 -12.95 12.15
N LEU A 161 22.69 -12.59 10.90
CA LEU A 161 21.72 -12.04 9.96
C LEU A 161 21.11 -13.17 9.11
N PRO A 162 19.80 -13.14 8.82
CA PRO A 162 19.20 -14.07 7.88
C PRO A 162 19.88 -14.04 6.50
N SER A 163 19.94 -15.19 5.82
CA SER A 163 20.58 -15.30 4.50
C SER A 163 19.95 -14.37 3.47
N PHE A 164 18.62 -14.18 3.53
CA PHE A 164 17.89 -13.23 2.69
C PHE A 164 18.42 -11.80 2.83
N GLN A 165 18.58 -11.34 4.07
CA GLN A 165 19.11 -10.01 4.40
C GLN A 165 20.56 -9.85 3.91
N VAL A 166 21.40 -10.87 4.09
CA VAL A 166 22.80 -10.87 3.60
C VAL A 166 22.85 -10.80 2.07
N ALA A 167 22.00 -11.56 1.37
CA ALA A 167 21.94 -11.54 -0.09
C ALA A 167 21.54 -10.16 -0.62
N ASN A 168 20.51 -9.54 -0.02
CA ASN A 168 20.03 -8.23 -0.43
C ASN A 168 21.03 -7.11 -0.10
N LEU A 169 21.70 -7.14 1.06
CA LEU A 169 22.78 -6.21 1.39
C LEU A 169 23.92 -6.29 0.37
N ARG A 170 24.34 -7.49 -0.02
CA ARG A 170 25.34 -7.67 -1.10
C ARG A 170 24.88 -7.10 -2.44
N ASN A 171 23.57 -7.03 -2.65
CA ASN A 171 22.95 -6.46 -3.83
C ASN A 171 22.42 -5.02 -3.62
N VAL A 172 22.89 -4.28 -2.61
CA VAL A 172 22.44 -2.89 -2.36
C VAL A 172 22.69 -1.95 -3.55
N LYS A 173 23.63 -2.30 -4.44
CA LYS A 173 23.83 -1.59 -5.70
C LYS A 173 22.54 -1.55 -6.55
N ARG A 174 21.71 -2.59 -6.52
CA ARG A 174 20.41 -2.60 -7.19
C ARG A 174 19.49 -1.49 -6.67
N PHE A 175 19.44 -1.28 -5.35
CA PHE A 175 18.71 -0.16 -4.76
C PHE A 175 19.25 1.20 -5.21
N SER A 176 20.57 1.34 -5.31
CA SER A 176 21.20 2.57 -5.84
C SER A 176 20.80 2.83 -7.30
N GLU A 177 20.68 1.79 -8.12
CA GLU A 177 20.21 1.90 -9.51
C GLU A 177 18.75 2.35 -9.59
N LEU A 178 17.87 1.81 -8.75
CA LEU A 178 16.47 2.25 -8.66
C LEU A 178 16.35 3.70 -8.20
N CYS A 179 17.24 4.17 -7.32
CA CYS A 179 17.28 5.56 -6.86
C CYS A 179 17.75 6.58 -7.91
N LYS A 180 18.28 6.15 -9.06
CA LYS A 180 18.80 7.09 -10.09
C LYS A 180 17.67 7.95 -10.66
N GLY A 181 17.89 9.28 -10.65
CA GLY A 181 16.91 10.25 -11.15
C GLY A 181 15.76 10.53 -10.19
N LEU A 182 15.70 9.86 -9.04
CA LEU A 182 14.70 10.12 -8.00
C LEU A 182 15.18 11.20 -7.03
N SER A 183 14.22 11.96 -6.52
CA SER A 183 14.45 12.84 -5.37
C SER A 183 14.49 12.03 -4.08
N GLU A 184 15.15 12.55 -3.04
CA GLU A 184 15.26 11.86 -1.75
C GLU A 184 13.91 11.51 -1.11
N LYS A 185 12.86 12.28 -1.44
CA LYS A 185 11.49 12.02 -0.99
C LYS A 185 10.88 10.75 -1.57
N GLN A 186 11.43 10.26 -2.68
CA GLN A 186 10.99 9.06 -3.41
C GLN A 186 11.89 7.84 -3.13
N TYR A 187 12.92 7.98 -2.30
CA TYR A 187 13.74 6.85 -1.89
C TYR A 187 12.95 5.77 -1.13
N PRO A 188 11.97 6.12 -0.26
CA PRO A 188 11.06 5.12 0.32
C PRO A 188 10.31 4.33 -0.76
N ASP A 189 9.74 4.98 -1.77
CA ASP A 189 9.02 4.30 -2.86
C ASP A 189 9.95 3.37 -3.66
N ALA A 190 11.19 3.79 -3.90
CA ALA A 190 12.21 2.95 -4.52
C ALA A 190 12.61 1.75 -3.65
N PHE A 191 12.58 1.91 -2.32
CA PHE A 191 12.87 0.84 -1.38
C PHE A 191 11.72 -0.17 -1.31
N HIS A 192 10.47 0.31 -1.37
CA HIS A 192 9.27 -0.54 -1.48
C HIS A 192 9.29 -1.34 -2.79
N LEU A 193 9.64 -0.69 -3.91
CA LEU A 193 9.84 -1.36 -5.19
C LEU A 193 10.95 -2.41 -5.13
N TRP A 194 12.10 -2.09 -4.52
CA TRP A 194 13.18 -3.07 -4.36
C TRP A 194 12.74 -4.27 -3.51
N THR A 195 11.96 -4.01 -2.45
CA THR A 195 11.35 -5.06 -1.61
C THR A 195 10.41 -5.94 -2.42
N ALA A 196 9.60 -5.37 -3.30
CA ALA A 196 8.75 -6.14 -4.22
C ALA A 196 9.57 -7.02 -5.16
N GLU A 197 10.65 -6.48 -5.76
CA GLU A 197 11.53 -7.21 -6.67
C GLU A 197 12.18 -8.43 -6.00
N VAL A 198 12.79 -8.26 -4.82
CA VAL A 198 13.53 -9.36 -4.17
C VAL A 198 12.61 -10.44 -3.60
N ASN A 199 11.33 -10.13 -3.39
CA ASN A 199 10.30 -11.10 -3.00
C ASN A 199 9.60 -11.74 -4.20
N GLY A 200 10.00 -11.39 -5.44
CA GLY A 200 9.50 -12.00 -6.66
C GLY A 200 8.05 -11.61 -7.00
N ALA A 201 7.66 -10.36 -6.73
CA ALA A 201 6.41 -9.82 -7.23
C ALA A 201 6.49 -9.58 -8.75
N ASP A 202 5.41 -9.88 -9.47
CA ASP A 202 5.28 -9.57 -10.90
C ASP A 202 5.06 -8.07 -11.12
N PHE A 203 4.37 -7.39 -10.20
CA PHE A 203 4.00 -5.97 -10.32
C PHE A 203 4.09 -5.24 -8.98
N PHE A 204 4.47 -3.96 -9.02
CA PHE A 204 4.41 -3.05 -7.87
C PHE A 204 3.28 -2.04 -8.07
N LEU A 205 2.23 -2.11 -7.26
CA LEU A 205 1.05 -1.28 -7.42
C LEU A 205 1.17 0.02 -6.61
N THR A 206 1.11 1.17 -7.28
CA THR A 206 1.20 2.50 -6.63
C THR A 206 0.35 3.54 -7.38
N ILE A 207 0.04 4.66 -6.73
CA ILE A 207 -0.60 5.83 -7.36
C ILE A 207 0.30 7.07 -7.40
N ASP A 208 1.61 6.92 -7.17
CA ASP A 208 2.55 8.00 -7.47
C ASP A 208 2.85 8.05 -8.98
N LYS A 209 2.09 8.89 -9.68
CA LYS A 209 2.25 9.14 -11.13
C LYS A 209 3.67 9.58 -11.50
N LYS A 210 4.33 10.37 -10.65
CA LYS A 210 5.69 10.86 -10.93
C LYS A 210 6.70 9.73 -10.77
N PHE A 211 6.56 8.92 -9.73
CA PHE A 211 7.39 7.74 -9.53
C PHE A 211 7.27 6.76 -10.69
N ILE A 212 6.03 6.39 -11.08
CA ILE A 212 5.78 5.52 -12.24
C ILE A 212 6.48 6.09 -13.48
N HIS A 213 6.25 7.36 -13.82
CA HIS A 213 6.86 7.99 -14.98
C HIS A 213 8.39 7.98 -14.93
N VAL A 214 8.99 8.29 -13.78
CA VAL A 214 10.44 8.25 -13.64
C VAL A 214 10.95 6.84 -13.90
N MET A 215 10.34 5.83 -13.28
CA MET A 215 10.81 4.46 -13.37
C MET A 215 10.60 3.84 -14.75
N THR A 216 9.47 4.06 -15.41
CA THR A 216 9.14 3.38 -16.68
C THR A 216 9.61 4.14 -17.92
N GLU A 217 9.64 5.47 -17.90
CA GLU A 217 9.93 6.27 -19.09
C GLU A 217 11.33 6.88 -19.09
N THR A 218 11.84 7.27 -17.92
CA THR A 218 13.08 8.05 -17.84
C THR A 218 14.27 7.23 -17.34
N ASN A 219 14.04 6.36 -16.37
CA ASN A 219 15.05 5.50 -15.79
C ASN A 219 15.19 4.26 -16.68
N ARG A 220 16.36 4.07 -17.29
CA ARG A 220 16.63 2.95 -18.23
C ARG A 220 17.09 1.68 -17.51
N VAL A 221 16.66 1.51 -16.26
CA VAL A 221 16.94 0.30 -15.49
C VAL A 221 16.00 -0.80 -15.93
N ASP A 222 16.49 -2.03 -15.94
CA ASP A 222 15.60 -3.19 -16.07
C ASP A 222 14.62 -3.21 -14.89
N LEU A 223 13.36 -3.52 -15.14
CA LEU A 223 12.27 -3.50 -14.16
C LEU A 223 11.50 -4.82 -14.22
N PRO A 224 12.04 -5.89 -13.60
CA PRO A 224 11.36 -7.19 -13.56
C PRO A 224 10.04 -7.12 -12.78
N CYS A 225 9.91 -6.14 -11.86
CA CYS A 225 8.68 -5.80 -11.16
C CYS A 225 8.29 -4.36 -11.52
N PRO A 226 7.63 -4.11 -12.67
CA PRO A 226 7.34 -2.74 -13.07
C PRO A 226 6.31 -2.08 -12.13
N PRO A 227 6.50 -0.79 -11.79
CA PRO A 227 5.50 -0.03 -11.05
C PRO A 227 4.32 0.32 -11.95
N LEU A 228 3.11 -0.05 -11.54
CA LEU A 228 1.87 0.19 -12.27
C LEU A 228 0.86 0.93 -11.40
N SER A 229 0.02 1.75 -12.03
CA SER A 229 -1.21 2.25 -11.41
C SER A 229 -2.33 1.21 -11.46
N PRO A 230 -3.39 1.33 -10.64
CA PRO A 230 -4.58 0.50 -10.73
C PRO A 230 -5.12 0.31 -12.15
N SER A 231 -5.29 1.39 -12.92
CA SER A 231 -5.77 1.29 -14.29
C SER A 231 -4.76 0.60 -15.23
N GLN A 232 -3.46 0.83 -15.05
CA GLN A 232 -2.42 0.15 -15.83
C GLN A 232 -2.38 -1.35 -15.55
N LEU A 233 -2.56 -1.77 -14.29
CA LEU A 233 -2.65 -3.18 -13.94
C LEU A 233 -3.85 -3.86 -14.61
N LEU A 234 -5.03 -3.23 -14.57
CA LEU A 234 -6.22 -3.78 -15.24
C LEU A 234 -6.00 -3.92 -16.75
N ASN A 235 -5.41 -2.91 -17.40
CA ASN A 235 -5.05 -2.99 -18.82
C ASN A 235 -4.06 -4.13 -19.10
N GLN A 236 -3.05 -4.31 -18.25
CA GLN A 236 -2.06 -5.39 -18.38
C GLN A 236 -2.69 -6.78 -18.25
N LEU A 237 -3.77 -6.89 -17.48
CA LEU A 237 -4.56 -8.11 -17.31
C LEU A 237 -5.66 -8.27 -18.37
N GLY A 238 -5.85 -7.30 -19.27
CA GLY A 238 -6.91 -7.30 -20.28
C GLY A 238 -8.32 -7.17 -19.69
N ILE A 239 -8.48 -6.43 -18.59
CA ILE A 239 -9.75 -6.23 -17.90
C ILE A 239 -10.31 -4.85 -18.21
N ASP A 240 -11.34 -4.81 -19.07
CA ASP A 240 -12.00 -3.57 -19.47
C ASP A 240 -13.23 -3.23 -18.62
N GLU A 241 -13.92 -4.25 -18.09
CA GLU A 241 -15.12 -4.08 -17.26
C GLU A 241 -14.73 -3.75 -15.81
N ARG A 242 -15.23 -2.60 -15.31
CA ARG A 242 -14.95 -2.11 -13.96
C ARG A 242 -16.15 -2.33 -13.05
N ASP A 243 -15.88 -2.80 -11.85
CA ASP A 243 -16.89 -2.92 -10.81
C ASP A 243 -17.24 -1.53 -10.24
N PRO A 244 -18.52 -1.25 -9.94
CA PRO A 244 -18.93 0.03 -9.39
C PRO A 244 -18.46 0.18 -7.93
N ILE A 245 -18.31 1.43 -7.49
CA ILE A 245 -18.09 1.74 -6.08
C ILE A 245 -19.39 1.51 -5.30
N GLU A 246 -19.32 0.67 -4.27
CA GLU A 246 -20.49 0.24 -3.48
C GLU A 246 -21.05 1.37 -2.59
N TYR A 247 -20.18 2.14 -1.95
CA TYR A 247 -20.55 3.17 -0.97
C TYR A 247 -20.48 4.57 -1.58
N MET A 248 -21.63 5.23 -1.67
CA MET A 248 -21.76 6.53 -2.34
C MET A 248 -21.49 7.70 -1.39
N GLU A 249 -20.85 8.74 -1.93
CA GLU A 249 -20.64 10.03 -1.24
C GLU A 249 -21.98 10.61 -0.76
N GLY A 250 -22.02 11.16 0.46
CA GLY A 250 -23.23 11.76 1.02
C GLY A 250 -24.25 10.78 1.60
N VAL A 251 -24.03 9.46 1.47
CA VAL A 251 -24.96 8.43 1.95
C VAL A 251 -24.48 7.85 3.26
N PHE A 252 -25.33 7.87 4.28
CA PHE A 252 -25.05 7.24 5.58
C PHE A 252 -25.34 5.74 5.56
N TYR A 253 -24.44 4.98 6.15
CA TYR A 253 -24.51 3.54 6.35
C TYR A 253 -24.36 3.23 7.84
N ASP A 254 -25.19 2.35 8.38
CA ASP A 254 -25.09 1.93 9.78
C ASP A 254 -23.83 1.08 10.03
N ILE A 255 -23.61 0.69 11.29
CA ILE A 255 -22.46 -0.15 11.68
C ILE A 255 -22.44 -1.55 11.05
N LEU A 256 -23.53 -1.95 10.38
CA LEU A 256 -23.63 -3.20 9.62
C LEU A 256 -23.53 -2.97 8.10
N GLY A 257 -23.22 -1.74 7.67
CA GLY A 257 -23.10 -1.38 6.25
C GLY A 257 -24.43 -1.17 5.54
N ARG A 258 -25.55 -1.12 6.27
CA ARG A 258 -26.88 -0.94 5.68
C ARG A 258 -27.17 0.54 5.51
N ARG A 259 -27.71 0.91 4.35
CA ARG A 259 -28.12 2.30 4.07
C ARG A 259 -29.16 2.77 5.09
N GLY A 260 -28.91 3.91 5.73
CA GLY A 260 -29.73 4.46 6.82
C GLY A 260 -30.17 5.91 6.65
#